data_AF-A0A420CPA3-F1
#
_entry.id   AF-A0A420CPA3-F1
#
_cell.length_a   1.000
_cell.length_b   1.000
_cell.length_c   1.000
_cell.angle_alpha   90.00
_cell.angle_beta   90.00
_cell.angle_gamma   90.00
#
_symmetry.space_group_name_H-M   'P 1'
#
loop_
_entity.id
_entity.type
_entity.pdbx_description
1 polymer ?
#
loop_
_entity_poly.entity_id
_entity_poly.type
_entity_poly.pdbx_seq_one_letter_code
_entity_poly.pdbx_strand_id
1 'polypeptide(L)'
;MQNFISPVELKIRRAEEKINELSKLISEWGDAKPIKARLEMREGRLGTRLVIENISNIEYLEKFGLITGECIHNLRTALDNLVYALARIVLDPPAKRNSIQFPICETHEEFSKQAKKYLQQLPLDAVILIEKLQPFQRLKPDVEGNPNTDPLVLLRDLSNNDKHRIPIFPTIIPSESINLSSRVEFFSEEDASSNVPPDITVYLGPLAIGTVVIEHKTNKPVHSAAGEFNFEASVVLQLKYGFEGLEKTLRHLHWYTNLVTDQFRYFFR
;
A
#
# COMPACT_ATOMS: atom_id res chain seq x y z
N MET A 1 10.50 -32.86 19.65
CA MET A 1 9.27 -32.02 19.67
C MET A 1 8.91 -31.65 18.25
N GLN A 2 7.65 -31.81 17.86
CA GLN A 2 7.20 -31.53 16.50
C GLN A 2 7.09 -30.01 16.34
N ASN A 3 7.89 -29.41 15.45
CA ASN A 3 7.93 -27.97 15.26
C ASN A 3 6.69 -27.48 14.46
N PHE A 4 5.55 -27.36 15.14
CA PHE A 4 4.29 -26.97 14.51
C PHE A 4 4.27 -25.52 13.99
N ILE A 5 5.16 -24.65 14.47
CA ILE A 5 5.21 -23.24 14.04
C ILE A 5 5.98 -23.04 12.73
N SER A 6 6.81 -24.01 12.29
CA SER A 6 7.64 -23.89 11.09
C SER A 6 6.88 -23.43 9.82
N PRO A 7 5.67 -23.94 9.49
CA PRO A 7 4.91 -23.46 8.33
C PRO A 7 4.51 -21.97 8.41
N VAL A 8 4.33 -21.44 9.61
CA VAL A 8 4.04 -20.02 9.85
C VAL A 8 5.28 -19.19 9.52
N GLU A 9 6.43 -19.59 10.05
CA GLU A 9 7.71 -18.90 9.82
C GLU A 9 8.12 -18.92 8.35
N LEU A 10 7.88 -20.03 7.65
CA LEU A 10 8.13 -20.14 6.21
C LEU A 10 7.29 -19.16 5.39
N LYS A 11 6.02 -18.97 5.76
CA LYS A 11 5.12 -18.02 5.09
C LYS A 11 5.54 -16.57 5.32
N ILE A 12 5.91 -16.22 6.55
CA ILE A 12 6.40 -14.87 6.88
C ILE A 12 7.71 -14.58 6.13
N ARG A 13 8.67 -15.51 6.16
CA ARG A 13 9.93 -15.38 5.42
C ARG A 13 9.71 -15.25 3.91
N ARG A 14 8.76 -16.00 3.35
CA ARG A 14 8.42 -15.88 1.93
C ARG A 14 7.87 -14.49 1.58
N ALA A 15 7.06 -13.90 2.46
CA ALA A 15 6.60 -12.52 2.27
C ALA A 15 7.79 -11.53 2.31
N GLU A 16 8.75 -11.71 3.22
CA GLU A 16 9.98 -10.89 3.27
C GLU A 16 10.82 -10.98 1.99
N GLU A 17 11.05 -12.19 1.47
CA GLU A 17 11.73 -12.41 0.18
C GLU A 17 11.06 -11.62 -0.94
N LYS A 18 9.73 -11.65 -0.99
CA LYS A 18 8.93 -10.97 -2.01
C LYS A 18 8.94 -9.44 -1.85
N ILE A 19 8.94 -8.94 -0.62
CA ILE A 19 9.09 -7.50 -0.36
C ILE A 19 10.46 -7.01 -0.84
N ASN A 20 11.53 -7.78 -0.61
CA ASN A 20 12.86 -7.41 -1.06
C ASN A 20 13.02 -7.49 -2.58
N GLU A 21 12.42 -8.48 -3.23
CA GLU A 21 12.33 -8.56 -4.69
C GLU A 21 11.58 -7.34 -5.27
N LEU A 22 10.43 -7.00 -4.69
CA LEU A 22 9.63 -5.85 -5.11
C LEU A 22 10.40 -4.54 -4.97
N SER A 23 11.07 -4.33 -3.83
CA SER A 23 11.85 -3.12 -3.56
C SER A 23 12.95 -2.93 -4.61
N LYS A 24 13.65 -4.01 -4.99
CA LYS A 24 14.64 -3.98 -6.06
C LYS A 24 14.00 -3.60 -7.41
N LEU A 25 12.87 -4.21 -7.78
CA LEU A 25 12.20 -3.92 -9.04
C LEU A 25 11.64 -2.48 -9.11
N ILE A 26 11.16 -1.94 -7.98
CA ILE A 26 10.72 -0.53 -7.89
C ILE A 26 11.91 0.41 -8.10
N SER A 27 13.07 0.12 -7.50
CA SER A 27 14.30 0.89 -7.74
C SER A 27 14.71 0.83 -9.21
N GLU A 28 14.77 -0.37 -9.80
CA GLU A 28 15.13 -0.54 -11.22
C GLU A 28 14.16 0.21 -12.15
N TRP A 29 12.86 0.20 -11.86
CA TRP A 29 11.86 0.94 -12.61
C TRP A 29 12.05 2.46 -12.47
N GLY A 30 12.30 2.96 -11.26
CA GLY A 30 12.54 4.37 -11.00
C GLY A 30 13.82 4.89 -11.66
N ASP A 31 14.92 4.12 -11.56
CA ASP A 31 16.22 4.44 -12.15
C ASP A 31 16.17 4.54 -13.68
N ALA A 32 15.25 3.81 -14.32
CA ALA A 32 15.01 3.89 -15.76
C ALA A 32 14.33 5.22 -16.19
N LYS A 33 13.95 6.08 -15.24
CA LYS A 33 13.24 7.37 -15.47
C LYS A 33 12.03 7.18 -16.40
N PRO A 34 11.02 6.41 -15.95
CA PRO A 34 10.01 5.85 -16.84
C PRO A 34 9.00 6.89 -17.32
N ILE A 35 8.90 8.02 -16.62
CA ILE A 35 7.91 9.06 -16.86
C ILE A 35 8.53 10.18 -17.70
N LYS A 36 7.90 10.48 -18.83
CA LYS A 36 8.21 11.63 -19.67
C LYS A 36 7.03 12.58 -19.67
N ALA A 37 7.32 13.86 -19.53
CA ALA A 37 6.34 14.93 -19.61
C ALA A 37 6.74 15.94 -20.69
N ARG A 38 5.74 16.58 -21.28
CA ARG A 38 5.92 17.66 -22.26
C ARG A 38 5.28 18.95 -21.76
N LEU A 39 5.90 20.08 -22.11
CA LEU A 39 5.33 21.39 -21.88
C LEU A 39 4.43 21.77 -23.06
N GLU A 40 3.21 22.18 -22.75
CA GLU A 40 2.18 22.55 -23.71
C GLU A 40 1.78 24.01 -23.52
N MET A 41 1.57 24.72 -24.62
CA MET A 41 1.01 26.07 -24.60
C MET A 41 -0.50 25.98 -24.40
N ARG A 42 -1.06 26.81 -23.50
CA ARG A 42 -2.52 26.92 -23.35
C ARG A 42 -3.13 27.67 -24.55
N GLU A 43 -4.44 27.53 -24.70
CA GLU A 43 -5.20 28.27 -25.72
C GLU A 43 -4.93 29.78 -25.60
N GLY A 44 -4.81 30.45 -26.75
CA GLY A 44 -4.46 31.88 -26.81
C GLY A 44 -3.06 32.22 -26.28
N ARG A 45 -2.21 31.22 -26.01
CA ARG A 45 -0.89 31.36 -25.35
C ARG A 45 -0.99 31.96 -23.94
N LEU A 46 -2.13 31.80 -23.27
CA LEU A 46 -2.39 32.32 -21.92
C LEU A 46 -1.88 31.35 -20.84
N GLY A 47 -0.61 31.00 -20.94
CA GLY A 47 0.10 30.15 -20.00
C GLY A 47 0.49 28.80 -20.57
N THR A 48 0.92 27.90 -19.69
CA THR A 48 1.47 26.59 -20.05
C THR A 48 0.93 25.46 -19.18
N ARG A 49 1.00 24.23 -19.69
CA ARG A 49 0.66 23.00 -18.97
C ARG A 49 1.79 22.01 -19.10
N LEU A 50 2.16 21.38 -18.00
CA LEU A 50 3.04 20.24 -18.01
C LEU A 50 2.18 18.97 -17.98
N VAL A 51 2.31 18.16 -19.02
CA VAL A 51 1.44 17.01 -19.27
C VAL A 51 2.27 15.76 -19.40
N ILE A 52 1.85 14.68 -18.75
CA ILE A 52 2.50 13.37 -18.89
C ILE A 52 2.32 12.88 -20.33
N GLU A 53 3.42 12.76 -21.06
CA GLU A 53 3.44 12.34 -22.45
C GLU A 53 3.52 10.82 -22.56
N ASN A 54 4.36 10.19 -21.74
CA ASN A 54 4.59 8.76 -21.79
C ASN A 54 4.98 8.20 -20.41
N ILE A 55 4.57 6.96 -20.16
CA ILE A 55 4.99 6.15 -19.02
C ILE A 55 5.51 4.83 -19.60
N SER A 56 6.83 4.73 -19.74
CA SER A 56 7.49 3.52 -20.21
C SER A 56 7.52 2.43 -19.14
N ASN A 57 7.69 1.17 -19.58
CA ASN A 57 7.77 0.00 -18.72
C ASN A 57 6.53 -0.17 -17.81
N ILE A 58 5.34 0.13 -18.32
CA ILE A 58 4.09 0.06 -17.54
C ILE A 58 3.78 -1.35 -17.03
N GLU A 59 4.31 -2.38 -17.71
CA GLU A 59 4.23 -3.78 -17.29
C GLU A 59 4.91 -4.05 -15.94
N TYR A 60 5.76 -3.15 -15.45
CA TYR A 60 6.28 -3.23 -14.08
C TYR A 60 5.17 -3.08 -13.05
N LEU A 61 4.15 -2.25 -13.30
CA LEU A 61 3.03 -2.07 -12.37
C LEU A 61 2.22 -3.36 -12.20
N GLU A 62 2.04 -4.13 -13.29
CA GLU A 62 1.41 -5.45 -13.25
C GLU A 62 2.24 -6.43 -12.40
N LYS A 63 3.56 -6.46 -12.61
CA LYS A 63 4.48 -7.29 -11.80
C LYS A 63 4.46 -6.90 -10.33
N PHE A 64 4.43 -5.60 -10.03
CA PHE A 64 4.32 -5.10 -8.66
C PHE A 64 3.03 -5.59 -8.01
N GLY A 65 1.91 -5.53 -8.73
CA GLY A 65 0.63 -6.05 -8.25
C GLY A 65 0.66 -7.54 -7.91
N LEU A 66 1.21 -8.37 -8.80
CA LEU A 66 1.33 -9.82 -8.58
C LEU A 66 2.19 -10.15 -7.33
N ILE A 67 3.36 -9.52 -7.21
CA ILE A 67 4.24 -9.73 -6.05
C ILE A 67 3.55 -9.25 -4.76
N THR A 68 2.82 -8.13 -4.83
CA THR A 68 2.03 -7.60 -3.72
C THR A 68 0.97 -8.59 -3.26
N GLY A 69 0.20 -9.18 -4.18
CA GLY A 69 -0.76 -10.24 -3.89
C GLY A 69 -0.09 -11.44 -3.21
N GLU A 70 1.07 -11.91 -3.71
CA GLU A 70 1.82 -13.01 -3.10
C GLU A 70 2.26 -12.67 -1.66
N CYS A 71 2.74 -11.45 -1.39
CA CYS A 71 3.06 -10.99 -0.04
C CYS A 71 1.83 -11.06 0.89
N ILE A 72 0.73 -10.44 0.48
CA ILE A 72 -0.50 -10.32 1.26
C ILE A 72 -1.07 -11.70 1.59
N HIS A 73 -1.13 -12.62 0.63
CA HIS A 73 -1.64 -13.97 0.86
C HIS A 73 -0.74 -14.81 1.76
N ASN A 74 0.58 -14.66 1.64
CA ASN A 74 1.51 -15.36 2.53
C ASN A 74 1.33 -14.87 3.98
N LEU A 75 1.23 -13.56 4.21
CA LEU A 75 0.99 -12.99 5.55
C LEU A 75 -0.37 -13.43 6.11
N ARG A 76 -1.45 -13.34 5.32
CA ARG A 76 -2.80 -13.74 5.76
C ARG A 76 -2.85 -15.23 6.12
N THR A 77 -2.23 -16.07 5.29
CA THR A 77 -2.18 -17.52 5.49
C THR A 77 -1.26 -17.89 6.66
N ALA A 78 -0.22 -17.10 6.96
CA ALA A 78 0.61 -17.32 8.14
C ALA A 78 -0.23 -17.27 9.43
N LEU A 79 -1.16 -16.32 9.53
CA LEU A 79 -2.08 -16.24 10.68
C LEU A 79 -3.03 -17.45 10.77
N ASP A 80 -3.55 -17.94 9.64
CA ASP A 80 -4.39 -19.15 9.62
C ASP A 80 -3.59 -20.41 9.98
N ASN A 81 -2.34 -20.51 9.50
CA ASN A 81 -1.45 -21.60 9.88
C ASN A 81 -1.09 -21.54 11.37
N LEU A 82 -1.00 -20.34 11.96
CA LEU A 82 -0.74 -20.17 13.39
C LEU A 82 -1.85 -20.78 14.23
N VAL A 83 -3.12 -20.46 13.95
CA VAL A 83 -4.25 -21.07 14.69
C VAL A 83 -4.39 -22.57 14.42
N TYR A 84 -4.05 -23.01 13.21
CA TYR A 84 -4.01 -24.45 12.91
C TYR A 84 -2.91 -25.15 13.71
N ALA A 85 -1.72 -24.56 13.82
CA ALA A 85 -0.63 -25.08 14.63
C ALA A 85 -1.00 -25.14 16.13
N LEU A 86 -1.68 -24.12 16.65
CA LEU A 86 -2.19 -24.10 18.03
C LEU A 86 -3.22 -25.21 18.28
N ALA A 87 -4.10 -25.48 17.31
CA ALA A 87 -5.07 -26.58 17.42
C ALA A 87 -4.38 -27.96 17.50
N ARG A 88 -3.26 -28.14 16.78
CA ARG A 88 -2.48 -29.39 16.79
C ARG A 88 -1.81 -29.69 18.14
N ILE A 89 -1.60 -28.68 18.98
CA ILE A 89 -1.12 -28.88 20.36
C ILE A 89 -2.17 -29.64 21.18
N VAL A 90 -3.47 -29.38 20.93
CA VAL A 90 -4.58 -30.04 21.62
C VAL A 90 -4.86 -31.41 21.03
N LEU A 91 -4.93 -31.51 19.70
CA LEU A 91 -5.19 -32.75 18.98
C LEU A 91 -4.57 -32.71 17.57
N ASP A 92 -3.72 -33.68 17.23
CA ASP A 92 -3.11 -33.81 15.92
C ASP A 92 -3.53 -35.12 15.21
N PRO A 93 -4.31 -35.07 14.10
CA PRO A 93 -4.86 -33.87 13.46
C PRO A 93 -6.10 -33.29 14.18
N PRO A 94 -6.38 -31.98 14.06
CA PRO A 94 -7.59 -31.39 14.64
C PRO A 94 -8.87 -31.98 14.05
N ALA A 95 -9.88 -32.22 14.88
CA ALA A 95 -11.13 -32.87 14.48
C ALA A 95 -11.92 -32.09 13.42
N LYS A 96 -11.97 -30.76 13.53
CA LYS A 96 -12.63 -29.85 12.56
C LYS A 96 -11.61 -29.00 11.80
N ARG A 97 -10.67 -29.64 11.11
CA ARG A 97 -9.59 -28.96 10.35
C ARG A 97 -10.06 -27.84 9.41
N ASN A 98 -11.18 -28.03 8.71
CA ASN A 98 -11.67 -27.06 7.71
C ASN A 98 -12.34 -25.83 8.33
N SER A 99 -12.59 -25.84 9.64
CA SER A 99 -13.19 -24.71 10.33
C SER A 99 -12.16 -23.92 11.12
N ILE A 100 -10.85 -24.14 10.98
CA ILE A 100 -9.86 -23.37 11.74
C ILE A 100 -9.41 -22.17 10.89
N GLN A 101 -9.53 -20.97 11.45
CA GLN A 101 -9.15 -19.72 10.79
C GLN A 101 -8.83 -18.65 11.83
N PHE A 102 -7.86 -17.79 11.57
CA PHE A 102 -7.59 -16.63 12.41
C PHE A 102 -8.67 -15.57 12.17
N PRO A 103 -9.51 -15.23 13.18
CA PRO A 103 -10.53 -14.21 13.02
C PRO A 103 -9.89 -12.81 13.04
N ILE A 104 -10.47 -11.89 12.27
CA ILE A 104 -10.12 -10.47 12.26
C ILE A 104 -11.43 -9.71 12.39
N CYS A 105 -11.78 -9.36 13.63
CA CYS A 105 -13.09 -8.83 14.01
C CYS A 105 -13.02 -7.37 14.46
N GLU A 106 -13.95 -6.57 13.98
CA GLU A 106 -14.06 -5.14 14.33
C GLU A 106 -15.04 -4.89 15.48
N THR A 107 -15.76 -5.94 15.93
CA THR A 107 -16.60 -5.90 17.13
C THR A 107 -16.44 -7.14 18.01
N HIS A 108 -16.74 -6.99 19.31
CA HIS A 108 -16.70 -8.10 20.27
C HIS A 108 -17.79 -9.16 19.97
N GLU A 109 -18.96 -8.74 19.50
CA GLU A 109 -20.05 -9.65 19.12
C GLU A 109 -19.66 -10.52 17.94
N GLU A 110 -18.97 -9.94 16.95
CA GLU A 110 -18.44 -10.67 15.80
C GLU A 110 -17.39 -11.68 16.27
N PHE A 111 -16.44 -11.25 17.11
CA PHE A 111 -15.42 -12.14 17.66
C PHE A 111 -16.04 -13.29 18.44
N SER A 112 -17.01 -13.03 19.30
CA SER A 112 -17.71 -14.07 20.08
C SER A 112 -18.36 -15.14 19.20
N LYS A 113 -18.92 -14.75 18.04
CA LYS A 113 -19.48 -15.69 17.05
C LYS A 113 -18.40 -16.46 16.31
N GLN A 114 -17.35 -15.76 15.84
CA GLN A 114 -16.27 -16.37 15.08
C GLN A 114 -15.39 -17.28 15.93
N ALA A 115 -15.09 -16.93 17.18
CA ALA A 115 -14.32 -17.76 18.11
C ALA A 115 -15.02 -19.10 18.37
N LYS A 116 -16.35 -19.09 18.55
CA LYS A 116 -17.17 -20.30 18.63
C LYS A 116 -17.14 -21.15 17.36
N LYS A 117 -16.73 -20.64 16.22
CA LYS A 117 -16.64 -21.43 14.98
C LYS A 117 -15.21 -21.86 14.69
N TYR A 118 -14.28 -20.93 14.86
CA TYR A 118 -12.92 -21.03 14.35
C TYR A 118 -11.87 -21.42 15.39
N LEU A 119 -12.15 -21.15 16.67
CA LEU A 119 -11.17 -21.30 17.75
C LEU A 119 -11.53 -22.39 18.78
N GLN A 120 -12.60 -23.17 18.55
CA GLN A 120 -13.11 -24.19 19.49
C GLN A 120 -12.08 -25.25 19.92
N GLN A 121 -11.04 -25.47 19.11
CA GLN A 121 -10.07 -26.55 19.29
C GLN A 121 -8.70 -26.04 19.74
N LEU A 122 -8.61 -24.79 20.19
CA LEU A 122 -7.36 -24.18 20.67
C LEU A 122 -7.28 -24.21 22.19
N PRO A 123 -6.07 -24.14 22.78
CA PRO A 123 -5.89 -23.88 24.20
C PRO A 123 -6.58 -22.56 24.60
N LEU A 124 -7.21 -22.53 25.78
CA LEU A 124 -7.98 -21.36 26.24
C LEU A 124 -7.11 -20.09 26.28
N ASP A 125 -5.88 -20.19 26.78
CA ASP A 125 -4.95 -19.07 26.85
C ASP A 125 -4.63 -18.48 25.46
N ALA A 126 -4.60 -19.32 24.42
CA ALA A 126 -4.39 -18.87 23.06
C ALA A 126 -5.61 -18.12 22.52
N VAL A 127 -6.83 -18.57 22.84
CA VAL A 127 -8.07 -17.87 22.47
C VAL A 127 -8.13 -16.48 23.12
N ILE A 128 -7.80 -16.39 24.41
CA ILE A 128 -7.72 -15.12 25.15
C ILE A 128 -6.69 -14.19 24.51
N LEU A 129 -5.53 -14.71 24.11
CA LEU A 129 -4.50 -13.90 23.47
C LEU A 129 -4.94 -13.42 22.08
N ILE A 130 -5.59 -14.25 21.27
CA ILE A 130 -6.15 -13.86 19.97
C ILE A 130 -7.17 -12.74 20.14
N GLU A 131 -8.03 -12.82 21.16
CA GLU A 131 -9.02 -11.78 21.47
C GLU A 131 -8.37 -10.42 21.77
N LYS A 132 -7.30 -10.41 22.56
CA LYS A 132 -6.54 -9.19 22.92
C LYS A 132 -5.86 -8.52 21.73
N LEU A 133 -5.64 -9.26 20.65
CA LEU A 133 -5.03 -8.74 19.43
C LEU A 133 -6.05 -8.22 18.41
N GLN A 134 -7.35 -8.45 18.62
CA GLN A 134 -8.37 -8.08 17.63
C GLN A 134 -8.50 -6.56 17.43
N PRO A 135 -8.85 -6.11 16.22
CA PRO A 135 -9.02 -4.69 15.90
C PRO A 135 -9.98 -3.93 16.84
N PHE A 136 -11.07 -4.57 17.29
CA PHE A 136 -12.04 -3.94 18.20
C PHE A 136 -11.42 -3.49 19.54
N GLN A 137 -10.25 -4.00 19.92
CA GLN A 137 -9.54 -3.59 21.12
C GLN A 137 -9.08 -2.12 21.03
N ARG A 138 -8.93 -1.56 19.83
CA ARG A 138 -8.60 -0.12 19.61
C ARG A 138 -9.76 0.82 19.89
N LEU A 139 -10.96 0.31 20.17
CA LEU A 139 -12.10 1.14 20.62
C LEU A 139 -11.99 1.52 22.11
N LYS A 140 -11.08 0.89 22.85
CA LYS A 140 -10.88 1.16 24.27
C LYS A 140 -10.12 2.48 24.47
N PRO A 141 -10.51 3.33 25.43
CA PRO A 141 -9.89 4.64 25.64
C PRO A 141 -8.39 4.62 25.95
N ASP A 142 -7.90 3.51 26.52
CA ASP A 142 -6.53 3.31 26.98
C ASP A 142 -5.63 2.58 25.97
N VAL A 143 -6.15 2.26 24.78
CA VAL A 143 -5.42 1.55 23.74
C VAL A 143 -5.18 2.50 22.56
N GLU A 144 -3.90 2.76 22.27
CA GLU A 144 -3.52 3.58 21.12
C GLU A 144 -3.87 2.89 19.79
N GLY A 145 -4.36 3.67 18.82
CA GLY A 145 -4.67 3.24 17.46
C GLY A 145 -6.12 3.48 17.05
N ASN A 146 -6.44 3.13 15.81
CA ASN A 146 -7.79 3.25 15.25
C ASN A 146 -8.18 1.90 14.62
N PRO A 147 -9.34 1.32 14.95
CA PRO A 147 -9.78 0.05 14.35
C PRO A 147 -9.79 0.06 12.83
N ASN A 148 -10.15 1.19 12.21
CA ASN A 148 -10.26 1.31 10.75
C ASN A 148 -8.92 1.30 10.01
N THR A 149 -7.83 1.60 10.73
CA THR A 149 -6.47 1.60 10.19
C THR A 149 -5.63 0.51 10.84
N ASP A 150 -6.26 -0.46 11.52
CA ASP A 150 -5.55 -1.55 12.17
C ASP A 150 -4.90 -2.45 11.09
N PRO A 151 -3.62 -2.87 11.27
CA PRO A 151 -2.93 -3.67 10.26
C PRO A 151 -3.61 -5.01 9.94
N LEU A 152 -4.33 -5.63 10.89
CA LEU A 152 -5.09 -6.85 10.62
C LEU A 152 -6.27 -6.57 9.69
N VAL A 153 -6.97 -5.45 9.90
CA VAL A 153 -8.08 -5.02 9.03
C VAL A 153 -7.56 -4.76 7.62
N LEU A 154 -6.45 -4.02 7.51
CA LEU A 154 -5.81 -3.76 6.22
C LEU A 154 -5.39 -5.05 5.52
N LEU A 155 -4.75 -5.99 6.22
CA LEU A 155 -4.35 -7.28 5.67
C LEU A 155 -5.55 -8.10 5.18
N ARG A 156 -6.62 -8.16 5.98
CA ARG A 156 -7.88 -8.84 5.62
C ARG A 156 -8.48 -8.25 4.36
N ASP A 157 -8.59 -6.93 4.30
CA ASP A 157 -9.26 -6.22 3.21
C ASP A 157 -8.45 -6.35 1.90
N LEU A 158 -7.12 -6.21 1.96
CA LEU A 158 -6.24 -6.43 0.81
C LEU A 158 -6.32 -7.88 0.31
N SER A 159 -6.24 -8.88 1.21
CA SER A 159 -6.32 -10.29 0.83
C SER A 159 -7.68 -10.65 0.22
N ASN A 160 -8.78 -10.14 0.79
CA ASN A 160 -10.11 -10.37 0.27
C ASN A 160 -10.34 -9.70 -1.08
N ASN A 161 -9.87 -8.45 -1.25
CA ASN A 161 -9.99 -7.73 -2.52
C ASN A 161 -9.22 -8.45 -3.63
N ASP A 162 -7.97 -8.83 -3.37
CA ASP A 162 -7.13 -9.52 -4.36
C ASP A 162 -7.72 -10.88 -4.80
N LYS A 163 -8.29 -11.63 -3.85
CA LYS A 163 -8.88 -12.95 -4.11
C LYS A 163 -10.24 -12.91 -4.81
N HIS A 164 -11.07 -11.91 -4.52
CA HIS A 164 -12.50 -11.96 -4.84
C HIS A 164 -13.00 -10.81 -5.71
N ARG A 165 -12.17 -9.79 -5.97
CA ARG A 165 -12.61 -8.57 -6.67
C ARG A 165 -11.66 -8.24 -7.81
N ILE A 166 -10.79 -7.27 -7.57
CA ILE A 166 -9.85 -6.72 -8.54
C ILE A 166 -8.46 -7.01 -7.95
N PRO A 167 -7.55 -7.61 -8.74
CA PRO A 167 -6.16 -7.80 -8.32
C PRO A 167 -5.59 -6.48 -7.79
N ILE A 168 -4.73 -6.56 -6.78
CA ILE A 168 -4.08 -5.36 -6.26
C ILE A 168 -3.26 -4.73 -7.38
N PHE A 169 -3.68 -3.56 -7.86
CA PHE A 169 -2.97 -2.79 -8.88
C PHE A 169 -2.39 -1.53 -8.23
N PRO A 170 -1.08 -1.50 -7.99
CA PRO A 170 -0.41 -0.28 -7.57
C PRO A 170 -0.59 0.80 -8.63
N THR A 171 -0.69 2.04 -8.17
CA THR A 171 -0.65 3.21 -9.04
C THR A 171 0.59 4.04 -8.71
N ILE A 172 0.83 5.08 -9.50
CA ILE A 172 1.95 5.99 -9.33
C ILE A 172 1.42 7.40 -9.13
N ILE A 173 2.01 8.10 -8.17
CA ILE A 173 1.74 9.51 -7.89
C ILE A 173 3.05 10.29 -7.95
N PRO A 174 3.02 11.62 -8.18
CA PRO A 174 4.21 12.44 -7.98
C PRO A 174 4.81 12.18 -6.59
N SER A 175 6.13 12.09 -6.51
CA SER A 175 6.83 12.06 -5.23
C SER A 175 6.63 13.38 -4.47
N GLU A 176 7.12 13.45 -3.23
CA GLU A 176 6.97 14.62 -2.35
C GLU A 176 7.60 15.90 -2.92
N SER A 177 8.47 15.80 -3.93
CA SER A 177 9.06 16.96 -4.61
C SER A 177 9.01 16.83 -6.13
N ILE A 178 8.60 17.90 -6.81
CA ILE A 178 8.71 18.03 -8.27
C ILE A 178 9.79 19.08 -8.55
N ASN A 179 10.90 18.67 -9.16
CA ASN A 179 11.94 19.60 -9.59
C ASN A 179 11.58 20.16 -10.96
N LEU A 180 11.21 21.44 -10.97
CA LEU A 180 10.81 22.21 -12.14
C LEU A 180 11.85 23.30 -12.41
N SER A 181 12.52 23.23 -13.56
CA SER A 181 13.31 24.34 -14.10
C SER A 181 12.68 24.78 -15.42
N SER A 182 11.90 25.85 -15.39
CA SER A 182 11.23 26.37 -16.59
C SER A 182 11.45 27.86 -16.76
N ARG A 183 11.48 28.28 -18.02
CA ARG A 183 11.56 29.66 -18.46
C ARG A 183 10.34 29.98 -19.32
N VAL A 184 9.68 31.07 -18.97
CA VAL A 184 8.55 31.63 -19.73
C VAL A 184 8.97 33.03 -20.19
N GLU A 185 8.95 33.25 -21.50
CA GLU A 185 9.25 34.56 -22.10
C GLU A 185 7.95 35.22 -22.53
N PHE A 186 7.80 36.50 -22.20
CA PHE A 186 6.70 37.34 -22.67
C PHE A 186 7.18 38.25 -23.81
N PHE A 187 6.24 38.90 -24.51
CA PHE A 187 6.57 39.84 -25.59
C PHE A 187 7.14 41.17 -25.08
N SER A 188 6.91 41.51 -23.82
CA SER A 188 7.40 42.73 -23.19
C SER A 188 7.67 42.55 -21.69
N GLU A 189 8.48 43.43 -21.10
CA GLU A 189 8.70 43.46 -19.65
C GLU A 189 7.43 43.86 -18.87
N GLU A 190 6.55 44.68 -19.46
CA GLU A 190 5.26 45.03 -18.88
C GLU A 190 4.35 43.80 -18.77
N ASP A 191 4.27 42.99 -19.83
CA ASP A 191 3.53 41.73 -19.82
C ASP A 191 4.11 40.76 -18.77
N ALA A 192 5.43 40.64 -18.69
CA ALA A 192 6.08 39.81 -17.68
C ALA A 192 5.75 40.29 -16.25
N SER A 193 5.86 41.60 -16.00
CA SER A 193 5.59 42.22 -14.70
C SER A 193 4.13 42.02 -14.25
N SER A 194 3.18 41.97 -15.19
CA SER A 194 1.76 41.71 -14.91
C SER A 194 1.44 40.28 -14.45
N ASN A 195 2.42 39.37 -14.49
CA ASN A 195 2.29 37.96 -14.08
C ASN A 195 3.21 37.63 -12.89
N VAL A 196 3.55 38.65 -12.08
CA VAL A 196 4.25 38.49 -10.81
C VAL A 196 3.29 38.82 -9.66
N PRO A 197 3.04 37.90 -8.71
CA PRO A 197 3.58 36.54 -8.63
C PRO A 197 2.97 35.60 -9.69
N PRO A 198 3.66 34.49 -10.04
CA PRO A 198 3.14 33.54 -11.02
C PRO A 198 1.92 32.78 -10.48
N ASP A 199 0.92 32.58 -11.33
CA ASP A 199 -0.27 31.76 -11.03
C ASP A 199 -0.02 30.31 -11.45
N ILE A 200 0.46 29.50 -10.49
CA ILE A 200 0.80 28.10 -10.70
C ILE A 200 -0.09 27.21 -9.85
N THR A 201 -0.74 26.24 -10.49
CA THR A 201 -1.48 25.16 -9.85
C THR A 201 -0.74 23.84 -10.04
N VAL A 202 -0.48 23.11 -8.96
CA VAL A 202 0.10 21.76 -8.98
C VAL A 202 -0.99 20.75 -8.68
N TYR A 203 -1.14 19.75 -9.55
CA TYR A 203 -2.13 18.68 -9.39
C TYR A 203 -1.45 17.45 -8.80
N LEU A 204 -1.85 17.07 -7.59
CA LEU A 204 -1.40 15.86 -6.91
C LEU A 204 -2.44 14.76 -7.10
N GLY A 205 -2.04 13.65 -7.74
CA GLY A 205 -2.92 12.52 -8.00
C GLY A 205 -2.26 11.43 -8.85
N PRO A 206 -3.02 10.37 -9.20
CA PRO A 206 -2.53 9.30 -10.06
C PRO A 206 -2.02 9.83 -11.39
N LEU A 207 -0.84 9.37 -11.79
CA LEU A 207 -0.23 9.70 -13.07
C LEU A 207 -0.72 8.73 -14.14
N ALA A 208 -1.24 9.30 -15.23
CA ALA A 208 -1.60 8.61 -16.45
C ALA A 208 -1.15 9.45 -17.64
N ILE A 209 -1.03 8.83 -18.81
CA ILE A 209 -0.76 9.56 -20.05
C ILE A 209 -1.87 10.59 -20.28
N GLY A 210 -1.48 11.84 -20.52
CA GLY A 210 -2.39 12.98 -20.67
C GLY A 210 -2.74 13.72 -19.37
N THR A 211 -2.30 13.23 -18.20
CA THR A 211 -2.52 13.95 -16.93
C THR A 211 -1.76 15.27 -16.92
N VAL A 212 -2.45 16.37 -16.62
CA VAL A 212 -1.84 17.67 -16.33
C VAL A 212 -1.36 17.66 -14.88
N VAL A 213 -0.07 17.91 -14.66
CA VAL A 213 0.55 17.88 -13.32
C VAL A 213 0.92 19.26 -12.81
N ILE A 214 1.19 20.20 -13.72
CA ILE A 214 1.39 21.61 -13.41
C ILE A 214 0.65 22.44 -14.45
N GLU A 215 -0.13 23.43 -14.02
CA GLU A 215 -0.71 24.45 -14.87
C GLU A 215 -0.20 25.82 -14.43
N HIS A 216 0.38 26.57 -15.35
CA HIS A 216 0.75 27.97 -15.17
C HIS A 216 -0.19 28.82 -16.02
N LYS A 217 -0.91 29.76 -15.39
CA LYS A 217 -1.83 30.67 -16.08
C LYS A 217 -1.20 32.05 -16.18
N THR A 218 -1.45 32.71 -17.31
CA THR A 218 -1.00 34.09 -17.52
C THR A 218 -2.14 34.96 -18.01
N ASN A 219 -2.10 36.24 -17.64
CA ASN A 219 -3.04 37.27 -18.10
C ASN A 219 -2.66 37.85 -19.46
N LYS A 220 -1.43 37.59 -19.91
CA LYS A 220 -0.87 38.07 -21.17
C LYS A 220 -0.31 36.89 -21.99
N PRO A 221 -0.34 36.96 -23.34
CA PRO A 221 0.20 35.91 -24.19
C PRO A 221 1.69 35.67 -23.93
N VAL A 222 2.06 34.40 -23.80
CA VAL A 222 3.44 33.93 -23.67
C VAL A 222 4.10 33.89 -25.05
N HIS A 223 5.26 34.53 -25.21
CA HIS A 223 6.06 34.49 -26.43
C HIS A 223 6.72 33.13 -26.63
N SER A 224 7.37 32.58 -25.62
CA SER A 224 7.99 31.26 -25.68
C SER A 224 8.01 30.63 -24.30
N ALA A 225 8.04 29.30 -24.23
CA ALA A 225 8.24 28.60 -22.98
C ALA A 225 9.07 27.34 -23.21
N ALA A 226 10.04 27.11 -22.34
CA ALA A 226 10.89 25.93 -22.36
C ALA A 226 11.23 25.54 -20.93
N GLY A 227 11.51 24.27 -20.70
CA GLY A 227 11.90 23.81 -19.37
C GLY A 227 12.35 22.37 -19.38
N GLU A 228 13.07 22.02 -18.33
CA GLU A 228 13.40 20.66 -17.96
C GLU A 228 12.60 20.25 -16.73
N PHE A 229 12.12 19.02 -16.76
CA PHE A 229 11.22 18.49 -15.75
C PHE A 229 11.69 17.10 -15.38
N ASN A 230 11.96 16.87 -14.09
CA ASN A 230 12.26 15.55 -13.57
C ASN A 230 11.14 15.12 -12.64
N PHE A 231 10.45 14.04 -13.02
CA PHE A 231 9.41 13.42 -12.23
C PHE A 231 9.97 12.16 -11.56
N GLU A 232 10.11 12.23 -10.25
CA GLU A 232 10.14 11.01 -9.44
C GLU A 232 8.71 10.67 -9.06
N ALA A 233 8.35 9.40 -9.21
CA ALA A 233 7.04 8.91 -8.84
C ALA A 233 7.14 7.86 -7.74
N SER A 234 6.21 7.95 -6.81
CA SER A 234 6.04 6.97 -5.75
C SER A 234 5.03 5.92 -6.19
N VAL A 235 5.39 4.64 -6.05
CA VAL A 235 4.47 3.52 -6.25
C VAL A 235 3.62 3.36 -4.98
N VAL A 236 2.31 3.44 -5.13
CA VAL A 236 1.35 3.50 -4.02
C VAL A 236 0.18 2.53 -4.19
N LEU A 237 -0.41 2.14 -3.08
CA LEU A 237 -1.69 1.45 -3.00
C LEU A 237 -2.82 2.46 -2.80
N GLN A 238 -3.92 2.30 -3.54
CA GLN A 238 -5.16 3.00 -3.23
C GLN A 238 -5.91 2.26 -2.12
N LEU A 239 -5.95 2.87 -0.94
CA LEU A 239 -6.68 2.38 0.21
C LEU A 239 -7.96 3.22 0.43
N LYS A 240 -8.83 2.77 1.34
CA LYS A 240 -10.11 3.43 1.65
C LYS A 240 -9.97 4.90 2.03
N TYR A 241 -8.84 5.28 2.65
CA TYR A 241 -8.61 6.61 3.22
C TYR A 241 -7.57 7.44 2.45
N GLY A 242 -7.06 6.93 1.32
CA GLY A 242 -6.05 7.64 0.53
C GLY A 242 -5.03 6.71 -0.12
N PHE A 243 -3.90 7.29 -0.52
CA PHE A 243 -2.78 6.55 -1.09
C PHE A 243 -1.71 6.30 -0.02
N GLU A 244 -1.19 5.09 0.03
CA GLU A 244 -0.08 4.71 0.91
C GLU A 244 1.05 4.10 0.08
N GLY A 245 2.30 4.40 0.46
CA GLY A 245 3.49 3.86 -0.22
C GLY A 245 3.51 2.34 -0.20
N LEU A 246 3.58 1.70 -1.38
CA LEU A 246 3.43 0.25 -1.53
C LEU A 246 4.41 -0.53 -0.65
N GLU A 247 5.71 -0.23 -0.75
CA GLU A 247 6.75 -0.91 0.02
C GLU A 247 6.56 -0.68 1.52
N LYS A 248 6.28 0.56 1.93
CA LYS A 248 6.04 0.93 3.33
C LYS A 248 4.87 0.14 3.91
N THR A 249 3.76 0.03 3.18
CA THR A 249 2.59 -0.76 3.60
C THR A 249 2.96 -2.22 3.78
N LEU A 250 3.65 -2.83 2.82
CA LEU A 250 4.01 -4.25 2.91
C LEU A 250 4.98 -4.53 4.06
N ARG A 251 5.99 -3.68 4.27
CA ARG A 251 6.91 -3.81 5.41
C ARG A 251 6.18 -3.68 6.74
N HIS A 252 5.23 -2.76 6.84
CA HIS A 252 4.42 -2.58 8.04
C HIS A 252 3.56 -3.82 8.34
N LEU A 253 2.86 -4.36 7.33
CA LEU A 253 2.05 -5.58 7.47
C LEU A 253 2.91 -6.79 7.83
N HIS A 254 4.09 -6.93 7.22
CA HIS A 254 5.05 -7.99 7.54
C HIS A 254 5.50 -7.89 9.00
N TRP A 255 5.98 -6.72 9.43
CA TRP A 255 6.40 -6.48 10.80
C TRP A 255 5.28 -6.79 11.81
N TYR A 256 4.07 -6.30 11.55
CA TYR A 256 2.94 -6.50 12.46
C TYR A 256 2.51 -7.97 12.52
N THR A 257 2.49 -8.66 11.38
CA THR A 257 2.20 -10.11 11.34
C THR A 257 3.23 -10.88 12.15
N ASN A 258 4.53 -10.56 11.99
CA ASN A 258 5.59 -11.18 12.76
C ASN A 258 5.42 -10.91 14.26
N LEU A 259 5.14 -9.66 14.66
CA LEU A 259 4.86 -9.27 16.05
C LEU A 259 3.71 -10.10 16.65
N VAL A 260 2.60 -10.24 15.92
CA VAL A 260 1.45 -11.07 16.32
C VAL A 260 1.88 -12.51 16.53
N THR A 261 2.60 -13.11 15.58
CA THR A 261 3.03 -14.51 15.68
C THR A 261 4.01 -14.76 16.82
N ASP A 262 4.86 -13.78 17.12
CA ASP A 262 5.87 -13.86 18.18
C ASP A 262 5.23 -14.06 19.57
N GLN A 263 4.06 -13.45 19.79
CA GLN A 263 3.28 -13.58 21.03
C GLN A 263 2.90 -15.04 21.34
N PHE A 264 2.87 -15.93 20.34
CA PHE A 264 2.44 -17.32 20.51
C PHE A 264 3.61 -18.31 20.55
N ARG A 265 4.87 -17.88 20.39
CA ARG A 265 6.02 -18.81 20.34
C ARG A 265 6.13 -19.69 21.58
N TYR A 266 5.71 -19.20 22.75
CA TYR A 266 5.81 -19.94 24.00
C TYR A 266 4.91 -21.19 24.05
N PHE A 267 3.85 -21.26 23.23
CA PHE A 267 3.01 -22.46 23.11
C PHE A 267 3.72 -23.63 22.42
N PHE A 268 4.83 -23.38 21.72
CA PHE A 268 5.56 -24.37 20.92
C PHE A 268 6.93 -24.73 21.51
N ARG A 269 7.20 -24.34 22.76
CA ARG A 269 8.43 -24.63 23.48
C ARG A 269 8.38 -25.95 24.24
#